data_AF-A0A0G2EN86-F1
#
_entry.id   AF-A0A0G2EN86-F1
#
_cell.length_a   1.000
_cell.length_b   1.000
_cell.length_c   1.000
_cell.angle_alpha   90.00
_cell.angle_beta   90.00
_cell.angle_gamma   90.00
#
_symmetry.space_group_name_H-M   'P 1'
#
loop_
_entity.id
_entity.type
_entity.pdbx_description
1 polymer ?
#
loop_
_entity_poly.entity_id
_entity_poly.type
_entity_poly.pdbx_seq_one_letter_code
_entity_poly.pdbx_strand_id
1 'polypeptide(L)'
;MAEFAPIIQVVAWGTRLSLRLYEFAISNPSATRDANRIAKSVSLFSLMLKQVGTLLREDVTSPSPESYETVQDVTLLAQNAFAAIEHVVSTKPPPDASRDSDSPLSSPPRKLDLVSKSKLHYLLAYVDALNSTLSVMLQAFYTVRVIAWSRSADSPLLSRHRMLS
;
A
#
# COMPACT_ATOMS: atom_id res chain seq x y z
N MET A 1 -12.49 6.32 -20.17
CA MET A 1 -11.23 6.75 -19.51
C MET A 1 -11.30 6.25 -18.07
N ALA A 2 -10.37 5.41 -17.63
CA ALA A 2 -10.34 4.96 -16.24
C ALA A 2 -10.00 6.16 -15.34
N GLU A 3 -10.90 6.52 -14.41
CA GLU A 3 -10.62 7.58 -13.44
C GLU A 3 -9.53 7.11 -12.48
N PHE A 4 -8.39 7.79 -12.49
CA PHE A 4 -7.25 7.54 -11.59
C PHE A 4 -7.33 8.32 -10.27
N ALA A 5 -8.34 9.19 -10.11
CA ALA A 5 -8.68 9.85 -8.86
C ALA A 5 -8.70 8.92 -7.62
N PRO A 6 -9.23 7.68 -7.68
CA PRO A 6 -9.16 6.74 -6.56
C PRO A 6 -7.74 6.37 -6.13
N ILE A 7 -6.76 6.28 -7.04
CA ILE A 7 -5.39 5.88 -6.66
C ILE A 7 -4.76 6.90 -5.71
N ILE A 8 -4.81 8.19 -6.07
CA ILE A 8 -4.21 9.25 -5.26
C ILE A 8 -4.85 9.30 -3.87
N GLN A 9 -6.17 9.14 -3.81
CA GLN A 9 -6.92 9.12 -2.55
C GLN A 9 -6.51 7.95 -1.66
N VAL A 10 -6.36 6.74 -2.22
CA VAL A 10 -5.93 5.56 -1.46
C VAL A 10 -4.48 5.65 -1.01
N VAL A 11 -3.58 6.16 -1.85
CA VAL A 11 -2.18 6.42 -1.47
C VAL A 11 -2.11 7.42 -0.31
N ALA A 12 -2.89 8.50 -0.36
CA ALA A 12 -2.96 9.49 0.71
C ALA A 12 -3.56 8.90 2.00
N TRP A 13 -4.58 8.05 1.89
CA TRP A 13 -5.15 7.35 3.06
C TRP A 13 -4.15 6.37 3.68
N GLY A 14 -3.53 5.49 2.90
CA GLY A 14 -2.54 4.54 3.40
C GLY A 14 -1.34 5.23 4.05
N THR A 15 -0.89 6.35 3.50
CA THR A 15 0.17 7.17 4.11
C THR A 15 -0.25 7.72 5.48
N ARG A 16 -1.46 8.31 5.58
CA ARG A 16 -2.00 8.81 6.85
C ARG A 16 -2.21 7.69 7.87
N LEU A 17 -2.72 6.54 7.43
CA LEU A 17 -2.91 5.37 8.28
C LEU A 17 -1.59 4.85 8.84
N SER A 18 -0.54 4.81 8.01
CA SER A 18 0.80 4.40 8.44
C SER A 18 1.35 5.31 9.54
N LEU A 19 1.17 6.63 9.40
CA LEU A 19 1.57 7.59 10.44
C LEU A 19 0.82 7.36 11.76
N ARG A 20 -0.50 7.17 11.70
CA ARG A 20 -1.31 6.86 12.90
C ARG A 20 -0.90 5.53 13.54
N LEU A 21 -0.49 4.54 12.76
CA LEU A 21 0.03 3.27 13.28
C LEU A 21 1.38 3.46 13.99
N TYR A 22 2.26 4.33 13.49
CA TYR A 22 3.49 4.69 14.21
C TYR A 22 3.19 5.43 15.51
N GLU A 23 2.26 6.38 15.51
CA GLU A 23 1.80 7.08 16.74
C GLU A 23 1.19 6.10 17.76
N PHE A 24 0.38 5.15 17.28
CA PHE A 24 -0.18 4.08 18.10
C PHE A 24 0.93 3.19 18.68
N ALA A 25 1.97 2.88 17.90
CA ALA A 25 3.11 2.08 18.33
C ALA A 25 3.91 2.76 19.44
N ILE A 26 4.05 4.10 19.38
CA ILE A 26 4.70 4.91 20.43
C ILE A 26 3.85 4.88 21.72
N SER A 27 2.52 5.01 21.56
CA SER A 27 1.60 5.08 22.69
C SER A 27 1.32 3.71 23.35
N ASN A 28 1.65 2.61 22.69
CA ASN A 28 1.35 1.24 23.15
C ASN A 28 2.55 0.30 23.01
N PRO A 29 3.48 0.31 24.00
CA PRO A 29 4.71 -0.49 23.98
C PRO A 29 4.50 -1.99 23.72
N SER A 30 3.38 -2.54 24.19
CA SER A 30 3.02 -3.97 24.03
C SER A 30 2.64 -4.35 22.60
N ALA A 31 2.25 -3.38 21.76
CA ALA A 31 1.81 -3.58 20.38
C ALA A 31 2.77 -2.95 19.35
N THR A 32 3.85 -2.32 19.80
CA THR A 32 4.80 -1.56 18.96
C THR A 32 5.32 -2.35 17.78
N ARG A 33 5.73 -3.61 17.99
CA ARG A 33 6.29 -4.45 16.91
C ARG A 33 5.28 -4.70 15.80
N ASP A 34 4.06 -5.09 16.17
CA ASP A 34 3.01 -5.44 15.21
C ASP A 34 2.51 -4.19 14.48
N ALA A 35 2.27 -3.10 15.22
CA ALA A 35 1.88 -1.82 14.66
C ALA A 35 2.92 -1.26 13.68
N ASN A 36 4.21 -1.30 14.03
CA ASN A 36 5.29 -0.88 13.14
C ASN A 36 5.37 -1.73 11.87
N ARG A 37 5.14 -3.05 11.97
CA ARG A 37 5.17 -3.94 10.81
C ARG A 37 4.02 -3.63 9.85
N ILE A 38 2.81 -3.40 10.39
CA ILE A 38 1.65 -3.00 9.59
C ILE A 38 1.87 -1.64 8.95
N ALA A 39 2.38 -0.65 9.69
CA ALA A 39 2.67 0.68 9.17
C ALA A 39 3.63 0.62 7.98
N LYS A 40 4.70 -0.18 8.08
CA LYS A 40 5.65 -0.40 6.97
C LYS A 40 4.99 -1.06 5.76
N SER A 41 4.19 -2.09 5.98
CA SER A 41 3.51 -2.81 4.89
C SER A 41 2.51 -1.91 4.15
N VAL A 42 1.72 -1.11 4.88
CA VAL A 42 0.79 -0.12 4.32
C VAL A 42 1.53 1.01 3.57
N SER A 43 2.65 1.49 4.12
CA SER A 43 3.49 2.50 3.46
C SER A 43 4.07 1.99 2.16
N LEU A 44 4.60 0.76 2.15
CA LEU A 44 5.13 0.10 0.97
C LEU A 44 4.04 -0.06 -0.11
N PHE A 45 2.85 -0.50 0.29
CA PHE A 45 1.70 -0.60 -0.61
C PHE A 45 1.39 0.74 -1.27
N SER A 46 1.29 1.80 -0.46
CA SER A 46 0.97 3.15 -0.94
C SER A 46 2.01 3.66 -1.93
N LEU A 47 3.29 3.37 -1.69
CA LEU A 47 4.38 3.72 -2.60
C LEU A 47 4.29 2.95 -3.93
N MET A 48 4.13 1.62 -3.88
CA MET A 48 4.05 0.80 -5.09
C MET A 48 2.81 1.12 -5.91
N LEU A 49 1.66 1.34 -5.26
CA LEU A 49 0.42 1.72 -5.94
C LEU A 49 0.60 3.06 -6.68
N LYS A 50 1.28 4.04 -6.06
CA LYS A 50 1.63 5.30 -6.73
C LYS A 50 2.53 5.06 -7.95
N GLN A 51 3.54 4.20 -7.83
CA GLN A 51 4.45 3.88 -8.93
C GLN A 51 3.71 3.19 -10.09
N VAL A 52 2.91 2.17 -9.79
CA VAL A 52 2.06 1.47 -10.77
C VAL A 52 1.12 2.45 -11.46
N GLY A 53 0.42 3.30 -10.70
CA GLY A 53 -0.47 4.32 -11.26
C GLY A 53 0.26 5.36 -12.13
N THR A 54 1.54 5.62 -11.87
CA THR A 54 2.38 6.48 -12.72
C THR A 54 2.72 5.77 -14.03
N LEU A 55 3.18 4.52 -13.93
CA LEU A 55 3.55 3.70 -15.10
C LEU A 55 2.37 3.44 -16.03
N LEU A 56 1.16 3.26 -15.49
CA LEU A 56 -0.05 3.10 -16.29
C LEU A 56 -0.39 4.36 -17.14
N ARG A 57 0.14 5.52 -16.76
CA ARG A 57 -0.09 6.79 -17.47
C ARG A 57 1.04 7.14 -18.44
N GLU A 58 2.14 6.39 -18.45
CA GLU A 58 3.28 6.65 -19.33
C GLU A 58 3.07 5.99 -20.70
N ASP A 59 3.24 6.76 -21.77
CA ASP A 59 2.95 6.35 -23.16
C ASP A 59 3.93 5.31 -23.76
N VAL A 60 4.93 4.85 -23.00
CA VAL A 60 6.04 4.05 -23.54
C VAL A 60 5.56 2.71 -24.06
N THR A 61 4.60 2.08 -23.37
CA THR A 61 4.02 0.78 -23.74
C THR A 61 2.57 0.78 -23.27
N SER A 62 1.63 1.09 -24.18
CA SER A 62 0.19 1.15 -23.88
C SER A 62 -0.23 -0.03 -22.99
N PRO A 63 -0.57 0.18 -21.70
CA PRO A 63 -0.90 -0.90 -20.80
C PRO A 63 -2.16 -1.65 -21.26
N SER A 64 -2.25 -2.94 -20.94
CA SER A 64 -3.43 -3.74 -21.30
C SER A 64 -4.64 -3.36 -20.44
N PRO A 65 -5.88 -3.56 -20.91
CA PRO A 65 -7.10 -3.33 -20.12
C PRO A 65 -7.08 -4.05 -18.77
N GLU A 66 -6.60 -5.29 -18.74
CA GLU A 66 -6.50 -6.12 -17.53
C GLU A 66 -5.55 -5.51 -16.50
N SER A 67 -4.56 -4.73 -16.94
CA SER A 67 -3.65 -4.00 -16.05
C SER A 67 -4.39 -2.90 -15.28
N TYR A 68 -5.35 -2.23 -15.91
CA TYR A 68 -6.18 -1.21 -15.24
C TYR A 68 -7.17 -1.86 -14.27
N GLU A 69 -7.83 -2.95 -14.69
CA GLU A 69 -8.76 -3.71 -13.85
C GLU A 69 -8.07 -4.23 -12.59
N THR A 70 -6.90 -4.85 -12.75
CA THR A 70 -6.12 -5.37 -11.60
C THR A 70 -5.77 -4.27 -10.60
N VAL A 71 -5.40 -3.07 -11.08
CA VAL A 71 -5.10 -1.95 -10.18
C VAL A 71 -6.34 -1.46 -9.46
N GLN A 72 -7.48 -1.40 -10.14
CA GLN A 72 -8.76 -1.03 -9.53
C GLN A 72 -9.16 -2.02 -8.43
N ASP A 73 -9.06 -3.33 -8.70
CA ASP A 73 -9.36 -4.38 -7.75
C ASP A 73 -8.44 -4.31 -6.53
N VAL A 74 -7.12 -4.24 -6.74
CA VAL A 74 -6.14 -4.12 -5.66
C VAL A 74 -6.39 -2.86 -4.83
N THR A 75 -6.80 -1.76 -5.46
CA THR A 75 -7.15 -0.51 -4.79
C THR A 75 -8.39 -0.67 -3.89
N LEU A 76 -9.44 -1.34 -4.38
CA LEU A 76 -10.66 -1.61 -3.59
C LEU A 76 -10.38 -2.56 -2.42
N LEU A 77 -9.64 -3.64 -2.66
CA LEU A 77 -9.24 -4.59 -1.62
C LEU A 77 -8.40 -3.92 -0.52
N ALA A 78 -7.50 -3.02 -0.91
CA ALA A 78 -6.69 -2.26 0.04
C ALA A 78 -7.52 -1.29 0.90
N GLN A 79 -8.52 -0.61 0.32
CA GLN A 79 -9.42 0.26 1.10
C GLN A 79 -10.14 -0.51 2.21
N ASN A 80 -10.64 -1.71 1.89
CA ASN A 80 -11.28 -2.59 2.87
C ASN A 80 -10.31 -3.01 3.98
N ALA A 81 -9.07 -3.35 3.62
CA ALA A 81 -8.03 -3.68 4.58
C ALA A 81 -7.67 -2.49 5.47
N PHE A 82 -7.53 -1.30 4.90
CA PHE A 82 -7.18 -0.07 5.61
C PHE A 82 -8.27 0.34 6.60
N ALA A 83 -9.54 0.30 6.18
CA ALA A 83 -10.68 0.53 7.07
C ALA A 83 -10.69 -0.47 8.24
N ALA A 84 -10.44 -1.75 7.97
CA ALA A 84 -10.41 -2.78 9.01
C ALA A 84 -9.25 -2.59 10.00
N ILE A 85 -8.06 -2.19 9.51
CA ILE A 85 -6.91 -1.86 10.36
C ILE A 85 -7.23 -0.64 11.22
N GLU A 86 -7.76 0.43 10.61
CA GLU A 86 -8.12 1.67 11.29
C GLU A 86 -9.14 1.43 12.39
N HIS A 87 -10.14 0.58 12.15
CA HIS A 87 -11.13 0.19 13.16
C HIS A 87 -10.48 -0.51 14.37
N VAL A 88 -9.52 -1.40 14.16
CA VAL A 88 -8.86 -2.13 15.26
C VAL A 88 -7.92 -1.23 16.06
N VAL A 89 -7.36 -0.20 15.44
CA VAL A 89 -6.45 0.75 16.10
C VAL A 89 -7.22 1.90 16.78
N SER A 90 -8.42 2.21 16.28
CA SER A 90 -9.29 3.29 16.76
C SER A 90 -10.23 2.88 17.89
N THR A 91 -10.35 1.59 18.24
CA THR A 91 -11.16 1.15 19.38
C THR A 91 -10.65 1.79 20.67
N LYS A 92 -11.37 2.83 21.10
CA LYS A 92 -11.24 3.50 22.40
C LYS A 92 -11.47 2.44 23.50
N PRO A 93 -10.75 2.47 24.63
CA PRO A 93 -11.10 1.63 25.76
C PRO A 93 -12.59 1.86 26.12
N PRO A 94 -13.33 0.81 26.51
CA PRO A 94 -14.71 0.97 26.95
C PRO A 94 -14.76 2.02 28.07
N PRO A 95 -15.72 2.96 28.04
CA PRO A 95 -15.81 4.05 29.01
C PRO A 95 -16.17 3.63 30.45
N ASP A 96 -16.30 2.34 30.75
CA ASP A 96 -16.99 1.89 31.96
C ASP A 96 -16.10 1.28 33.07
N ALA A 97 -14.82 1.65 33.17
CA ALA A 97 -13.95 1.15 34.25
C ALA A 97 -13.26 2.22 35.11
N SER A 98 -13.65 3.48 35.03
CA SER A 98 -13.09 4.51 35.90
C SER A 98 -14.06 5.69 36.08
N ARG A 99 -15.18 5.42 36.76
CA ARG A 99 -15.81 6.41 37.62
C ARG A 99 -15.31 6.18 39.03
N ASP A 100 -14.08 6.62 39.30
CA ASP A 100 -13.74 7.17 40.59
C ASP A 100 -12.48 8.03 40.46
N SER A 101 -12.71 9.33 40.57
CA SER A 101 -11.97 10.28 41.40
C SER A 101 -10.45 10.43 41.19
N ASP A 102 -10.09 11.60 40.65
CA ASP A 102 -8.89 12.40 40.95
C ASP A 102 -7.51 11.72 40.90
N SER A 103 -6.92 11.60 39.70
CA SER A 103 -5.46 11.64 39.53
C SER A 103 -5.01 11.96 38.09
N PRO A 104 -4.01 12.82 37.87
CA PRO A 104 -3.42 13.05 36.55
C PRO A 104 -2.31 12.01 36.30
N LEU A 105 -2.67 10.73 36.19
CA LEU A 105 -1.70 9.66 36.03
C LEU A 105 -2.10 8.73 34.89
N SER A 106 -1.33 8.85 33.80
CA SER A 106 -1.08 7.87 32.75
C SER A 106 -2.24 6.92 32.43
N SER A 107 -2.98 7.24 31.37
CA SER A 107 -3.88 6.29 30.69
C SER A 107 -3.24 4.89 30.62
N PRO A 108 -3.92 3.82 31.07
CA PRO A 108 -3.36 2.48 31.05
C PRO A 108 -3.03 2.08 29.59
N PRO A 109 -1.93 1.34 29.37
CA PRO A 109 -1.54 0.91 28.03
C PRO A 109 -2.69 0.13 27.38
N ARG A 110 -3.09 0.49 26.15
CA ARG A 110 -4.17 -0.24 25.45
C ARG A 110 -3.68 -1.66 25.18
N LYS A 111 -4.17 -2.61 25.96
CA LYS A 111 -3.94 -4.02 25.69
C LYS A 111 -4.93 -4.46 24.61
N LEU A 112 -4.43 -4.68 23.40
CA LEU A 112 -5.22 -5.31 22.34
C LEU A 112 -5.67 -6.68 22.82
N ASP A 113 -6.97 -6.95 22.72
CA ASP A 113 -7.51 -8.28 22.96
C ASP A 113 -6.97 -9.28 21.91
N LEU A 114 -6.94 -10.56 22.26
CA LEU A 114 -6.44 -11.65 21.43
C LEU A 114 -7.13 -11.70 20.07
N VAL A 115 -8.44 -11.45 20.02
CA VAL A 115 -9.20 -11.42 18.75
C VAL A 115 -8.71 -10.28 17.86
N SER A 116 -8.49 -9.10 18.44
CA SER A 116 -7.98 -7.93 17.70
C SER A 116 -6.55 -8.17 17.20
N LYS A 117 -5.72 -8.84 18.00
CA LYS A 117 -4.35 -9.21 17.60
C LYS A 117 -4.34 -10.21 16.44
N SER A 118 -5.15 -11.26 16.49
CA SER A 118 -5.29 -12.23 15.41
C SER A 118 -5.82 -11.57 14.12
N LYS A 119 -6.80 -10.66 14.25
CA LYS A 119 -7.32 -9.88 13.13
C LYS A 119 -6.25 -8.99 12.50
N LEU A 120 -5.43 -8.31 13.30
CA LEU A 120 -4.30 -7.52 12.79
C LEU A 120 -3.26 -8.38 12.07
N HIS A 121 -2.97 -9.57 12.60
CA HIS A 121 -2.06 -10.51 11.96
C HIS A 121 -2.57 -10.98 10.58
N TYR A 122 -3.86 -11.29 10.48
CA TYR A 122 -4.50 -11.61 9.22
C TYR A 122 -4.45 -10.43 8.24
N LEU A 123 -4.82 -9.22 8.70
CA LEU A 123 -4.82 -8.02 7.88
C LEU A 123 -3.42 -7.66 7.38
N LEU A 124 -2.39 -7.87 8.20
CA LEU A 124 -1.00 -7.72 7.79
C LEU A 124 -0.63 -8.68 6.65
N ALA A 125 -0.92 -9.97 6.81
CA ALA A 125 -0.66 -10.97 5.77
C ALA A 125 -1.42 -10.64 4.48
N TYR A 126 -2.63 -10.10 4.61
CA TYR A 126 -3.43 -9.66 3.48
C TYR A 126 -2.81 -8.46 2.76
N VAL A 127 -2.34 -7.44 3.46
CA VAL A 127 -1.61 -6.31 2.85
C VAL A 127 -0.28 -6.76 2.24
N ASP A 128 0.44 -7.69 2.87
CA ASP A 128 1.68 -8.29 2.31
C ASP A 128 1.40 -9.04 0.98
N ALA A 129 0.23 -9.69 0.85
CA ALA A 129 -0.19 -10.31 -0.41
C ALA A 129 -0.49 -9.26 -1.49
N LEU A 130 -1.21 -8.18 -1.15
CA LEU A 130 -1.46 -7.06 -2.08
C LEU A 130 -0.15 -6.39 -2.54
N ASN A 131 0.80 -6.25 -1.62
CA ASN A 131 2.16 -5.78 -1.92
C ASN A 131 2.85 -6.68 -2.95
N SER A 132 2.72 -8.00 -2.79
CA SER A 132 3.29 -8.96 -3.74
C SER A 132 2.67 -8.83 -5.13
N THR A 133 1.36 -8.63 -5.22
CA THR A 133 0.68 -8.37 -6.51
C THR A 133 1.22 -7.12 -7.19
N LEU A 134 1.30 -5.99 -6.47
CA LEU A 134 1.84 -4.75 -7.04
C LEU A 134 3.32 -4.88 -7.43
N SER A 135 4.12 -5.62 -6.66
CA SER A 135 5.52 -5.90 -7.01
C SER A 135 5.63 -6.65 -8.35
N VAL A 136 4.78 -7.67 -8.58
CA VAL A 136 4.75 -8.40 -9.85
C VAL A 136 4.33 -7.49 -11.00
N MET A 137 3.34 -6.61 -10.79
CA MET A 137 2.94 -5.64 -11.81
C MET A 137 4.08 -4.67 -12.16
N LEU A 138 4.78 -4.12 -11.16
CA LEU A 138 5.94 -3.27 -11.37
C LEU A 138 7.03 -3.99 -12.17
N GLN A 139 7.36 -5.23 -11.78
CA GLN A 139 8.35 -6.04 -12.49
C GLN A 139 7.94 -6.28 -13.95
N ALA A 140 6.67 -6.58 -14.21
CA ALA A 140 6.16 -6.77 -15.57
C ALA A 140 6.30 -5.47 -16.40
N PHE A 141 5.88 -4.33 -15.85
CA PHE A 141 6.00 -3.04 -16.55
C PHE A 141 7.44 -2.66 -16.84
N TYR A 142 8.35 -2.79 -15.87
CA TYR A 142 9.77 -2.51 -16.10
C TYR A 142 10.37 -3.47 -17.13
N THR A 143 10.02 -4.75 -17.10
CA THR A 143 10.49 -5.73 -18.09
C THR A 143 10.05 -5.34 -19.50
N VAL A 144 8.77 -4.99 -19.67
CA VAL A 144 8.20 -4.55 -20.95
C VAL A 144 8.91 -3.28 -21.45
N ARG A 145 9.20 -2.31 -20.57
CA ARG A 145 9.96 -1.10 -20.94
C ARG A 145 11.38 -1.40 -21.38
N VAL A 146 12.08 -2.29 -20.68
CA VAL A 146 13.44 -2.70 -21.04
C VAL A 146 13.46 -3.35 -22.42
N ILE A 147 12.49 -4.22 -22.72
CA ILE A 147 12.34 -4.85 -24.05
C ILE A 147 12.00 -3.81 -25.12
N ALA A 148 11.12 -2.85 -24.83
CA ALA A 148 10.77 -1.79 -25.77
C ALA A 148 11.99 -0.92 -26.10
N TRP A 149 12.74 -0.51 -25.07
CA TRP A 149 13.96 0.29 -25.24
C TRP A 149 15.05 -0.46 -25.99
N SER A 150 15.26 -1.76 -25.74
CA SER A 150 16.25 -2.54 -26.50
C SER A 150 15.91 -2.59 -27.99
N ARG A 151 14.63 -2.79 -28.32
CA ARG A 151 14.15 -2.78 -29.71
C ARG A 151 14.30 -1.43 -30.39
N SER A 152 14.05 -0.33 -29.68
CA SER A 152 14.26 1.03 -30.19
C SER A 152 15.75 1.37 -30.36
N ALA A 153 16.62 0.84 -29.50
CA ALA A 153 18.07 1.06 -29.54
C ALA A 153 18.79 0.25 -30.65
N ASP A 154 18.22 -0.88 -31.09
CA ASP A 154 18.73 -1.67 -32.23
C ASP A 154 18.35 -1.07 -33.60
N SER A 155 17.34 -0.20 -33.65
CA SER A 155 16.84 0.44 -34.87
C SER A 155 17.84 1.35 -35.64
N PRO A 156 18.80 2.07 -35.02
CA PRO A 156 19.72 2.95 -35.74
C PRO A 156 20.81 2.21 -36.55
N LEU A 157 21.05 0.91 -36.30
CA LEU A 157 22.16 0.18 -36.93
C LEU A 157 21.81 -0.43 -38.29
N LEU A 158 20.52 -0.63 -38.59
CA LEU A 158 20.07 -1.16 -39.89
C LEU A 158 19.84 -0.06 -40.95
N SER A 159 19.73 1.21 -40.55
CA SER A 159 19.56 2.33 -41.49
C SER A 159 20.87 2.71 -42.20
N ARG A 160 22.03 2.37 -41.63
CA ARG A 160 23.35 2.70 -42.20
C ARG A 160 23.81 1.75 -43.32
N HIS A 161 23.26 0.55 -43.41
CA HIS A 161 23.63 -0.42 -44.45
C HIS A 161 22.79 -0.34 -45.73
N ARG A 162 21.72 0.47 -45.76
CA ARG A 162 20.83 0.61 -46.92
C ARG A 162 21.05 1.88 -47.75
N MET A 163 22.06 2.69 -47.40
CA MET A 163 22.45 3.91 -48.14
C MET A 163 23.74 3.74 -48.96
N LEU A 164 24.27 2.52 -49.10
CA LEU A 164 25.53 2.23 -49.82
C LEU A 164 25.40 1.13 -50.89
N SER A 165 24.21 0.93 -51.46
CA SER A 165 23.99 0.06 -52.64
C SER A 165 23.16 0.80 -53.67
#